data_AF-A0A354DJ29-F1
#
_entry.id   AF-A0A354DJ29-F1
#
_cell.length_a   1.000
_cell.length_b   1.000
_cell.length_c   1.000
_cell.angle_alpha   90.00
_cell.angle_beta   90.00
_cell.angle_gamma   90.00
#
_symmetry.space_group_name_H-M   'P 1'
#
loop_
_entity.id
_entity.type
_entity.pdbx_description
1 polymer ?
#
loop_
_entity_poly.entity_id
_entity_poly.type
_entity_poly.pdbx_seq_one_letter_code
_entity_poly.pdbx_strand_id
1 'polypeptide(L)' 'IKAARRWAYQVKGIPENQAEVIVCEGNFHGRTITVTSFSSSSEYKEGFGPFTPGFKII' A
#
# COMPACT_ATOMS: atom_id res chain seq x y z
N ILE A 1 1.43 6.98 4.14
CA ILE A 1 0.68 6.73 2.88
C ILE A 1 -0.08 7.97 2.39
N LYS A 2 -1.08 8.51 3.14
CA LYS A 2 -1.89 9.67 2.68
C LYS A 2 -1.07 10.86 2.19
N ALA A 3 -0.08 11.29 2.98
CA ALA A 3 0.79 12.43 2.63
C ALA A 3 1.57 12.19 1.33
N ALA A 4 2.19 11.01 1.19
CA ALA A 4 2.93 10.64 -0.01
C ALA A 4 2.04 10.57 -1.27
N ARG A 5 0.86 9.93 -1.19
CA ARG A 5 -0.10 9.89 -2.31
C ARG A 5 -0.61 11.29 -2.67
N ARG A 6 -0.96 12.12 -1.68
CA ARG A 6 -1.38 13.52 -1.92
C ARG A 6 -0.30 14.31 -2.64
N TRP A 7 0.95 14.21 -2.20
CA TRP A 7 2.07 14.86 -2.87
C TRP A 7 2.31 14.32 -4.29
N ALA A 8 2.18 13.01 -4.50
CA ALA A 8 2.33 12.40 -5.81
C ALA A 8 1.33 12.97 -6.83
N TYR A 9 0.08 13.18 -6.41
CA TYR A 9 -0.95 13.76 -7.28
C TYR A 9 -0.81 15.27 -7.44
N GLN A 10 -0.56 16.01 -6.34
CA GLN A 10 -0.59 17.48 -6.36
C GLN A 10 0.71 18.11 -6.86
N VAL A 11 1.85 17.45 -6.64
CA VAL A 11 3.19 18.03 -6.90
C VAL A 11 3.94 17.23 -7.96
N LYS A 12 3.99 15.89 -7.81
CA LYS A 12 4.69 15.04 -8.79
C LYS A 12 3.92 14.92 -10.12
N GLY A 13 2.62 15.19 -10.12
CA GLY A 13 1.77 15.12 -11.31
C GLY A 13 1.47 13.68 -11.77
N ILE A 14 1.53 12.70 -10.86
CA ILE A 14 1.07 11.34 -11.16
C ILE A 14 -0.44 11.39 -11.46
N PRO A 15 -0.93 10.71 -12.52
CA PRO A 15 -2.36 10.67 -12.79
C PRO A 15 -3.16 10.11 -11.61
N GLU A 16 -4.40 10.58 -11.46
CA GLU A 16 -5.28 10.16 -10.38
C GLU A 16 -5.41 8.64 -10.31
N ASN A 17 -5.32 8.09 -9.09
CA ASN A 17 -5.37 6.65 -8.80
C ASN A 17 -4.25 5.79 -9.42
N GLN A 18 -3.18 6.39 -9.97
CA GLN A 18 -2.05 5.67 -10.55
C GLN A 18 -0.77 5.69 -9.70
N ALA A 19 -0.82 6.21 -8.46
CA ALA A 19 0.35 6.20 -7.58
C ALA A 19 0.60 4.81 -6.98
N GLU A 20 1.77 4.23 -7.28
CA GLU A 20 2.27 2.99 -6.68
C GLU A 20 3.21 3.28 -5.50
N VAL A 21 3.09 2.50 -4.43
CA VAL A 21 3.99 2.51 -3.27
C VAL A 21 4.77 1.21 -3.24
N ILE A 22 6.10 1.30 -3.31
CA ILE A 22 6.99 0.14 -3.19
C ILE A 22 7.18 -0.17 -1.70
N VAL A 23 7.04 -1.44 -1.34
CA VAL A 23 7.34 -1.98 0.00
C VAL A 23 8.26 -3.19 -0.13
N CYS A 24 9.04 -3.49 0.91
CA CYS A 24 9.94 -4.65 0.88
C CYS A 24 9.23 -5.93 1.30
N GLU A 25 9.69 -7.08 0.81
CA GLU A 25 9.39 -8.37 1.41
C GLU A 25 9.82 -8.40 2.90
N GLY A 26 9.02 -9.07 3.74
CA GLY A 26 9.26 -9.13 5.18
C GLY A 26 8.88 -7.86 5.95
N ASN A 27 8.19 -6.91 5.31
CA ASN A 27 7.77 -5.67 5.98
C ASN A 27 6.74 -5.91 7.10
N PHE A 28 6.78 -5.03 8.11
CA PHE A 28 5.76 -4.92 9.15
C PHE A 28 5.50 -3.45 9.47
N HIS A 29 4.31 -2.96 9.12
CA HIS A 29 3.94 -1.54 9.29
C HIS A 29 2.62 -1.33 10.05
N GLY A 30 2.11 -2.37 10.74
CA GLY A 30 0.82 -2.34 11.46
C GLY A 30 -0.22 -3.35 10.95
N ARG A 31 -1.49 -3.18 11.37
CA ARG A 31 -2.59 -4.16 11.15
C ARG A 31 -3.89 -3.58 10.59
N THR A 32 -3.87 -2.35 10.08
CA THR A 32 -5.05 -1.81 9.38
C THR A 32 -5.20 -2.45 8.01
N ILE A 33 -6.41 -2.46 7.43
CA ILE A 33 -6.67 -3.08 6.11
C ILE A 33 -5.66 -2.62 5.05
N THR A 34 -5.39 -1.32 4.94
CA THR A 34 -4.43 -0.79 3.96
C THR A 34 -3.00 -1.28 4.22
N VAL A 35 -2.63 -1.50 5.48
CA VAL A 35 -1.30 -2.02 5.82
C VAL A 35 -1.20 -3.52 5.53
N THR A 36 -2.19 -4.30 5.92
CA THR A 36 -2.21 -5.74 5.64
C THR A 36 -2.30 -6.04 4.15
N SER A 37 -2.81 -5.10 3.35
CA SER A 37 -2.84 -5.18 1.88
C SER A 37 -1.47 -5.41 1.24
N PHE A 38 -0.40 -4.89 1.84
CA PHE A 38 0.97 -5.01 1.34
C PHE A 38 1.89 -5.89 2.21
N SER A 39 1.31 -6.64 3.15
CA SER A 39 2.03 -7.68 3.89
C SER A 39 2.52 -8.79 2.95
N SER A 40 3.75 -9.29 3.13
CA SER A 40 4.20 -10.52 2.48
C SER A 40 3.77 -11.79 3.24
N SER A 41 3.30 -11.67 4.49
CA SER A 41 2.73 -12.78 5.26
C SER A 41 1.26 -13.03 4.90
N SER A 42 0.92 -14.30 4.60
CA SER A 42 -0.44 -14.77 4.34
C SER A 42 -1.35 -14.70 5.57
N GLU A 43 -0.80 -14.99 6.76
CA GLU A 43 -1.54 -14.94 8.04
C GLU A 43 -2.08 -13.53 8.31
N TYR A 44 -1.33 -12.49 7.94
CA TYR A 44 -1.78 -11.11 8.10
C TYR A 44 -2.84 -10.68 7.08
N LYS A 45 -3.15 -11.51 6.09
CA LYS A 45 -4.13 -11.25 5.03
C LYS A 45 -5.42 -12.07 5.21
N GLU A 46 -5.34 -13.26 5.79
CA GLU A 46 -6.47 -14.18 5.89
C GLU A 46 -7.72 -13.53 6.50
N GLY A 47 -8.84 -13.57 5.76
CA GLY A 47 -10.14 -13.04 6.23
C GLY A 47 -10.29 -11.51 6.25
N PHE A 48 -9.29 -10.73 5.83
CA PHE A 48 -9.31 -9.26 5.92
C PHE A 48 -9.52 -8.53 4.58
N GLY A 49 -9.84 -9.26 3.51
CA GLY A 49 -10.11 -8.68 2.19
C GLY A 49 -11.44 -7.90 2.12
N PRO A 50 -11.66 -7.09 1.08
CA PRO A 50 -10.75 -6.82 -0.04
C PRO A 50 -9.58 -5.89 0.34
N PHE A 51 -8.46 -6.04 -0.38
CA PHE A 51 -7.24 -5.27 -0.11
C PHE A 51 -7.16 -3.96 -0.89
N THR A 52 -6.52 -2.97 -0.26
CA THR A 52 -6.25 -1.67 -0.85
C THR A 52 -5.18 -1.83 -1.97
N PRO A 53 -5.47 -1.43 -3.21
CA PRO A 53 -4.51 -1.53 -4.32
C PRO A 53 -3.42 -0.44 -4.25
N GLY A 54 -2.49 -0.49 -5.21
CA GLY A 54 -1.44 0.51 -5.39
C GLY A 54 -0.21 0.30 -4.51
N PHE A 55 0.11 -0.98 -4.22
CA PHE A 55 1.34 -1.39 -3.54
C PHE A 55 2.06 -2.46 -4.35
N LYS A 56 3.38 -2.35 -4.45
CA LYS A 56 4.25 -3.34 -5.08
C LYS A 56 5.26 -3.83 -4.06
N ILE A 57 5.26 -5.14 -3.83
CA ILE A 57 6.25 -5.80 -2.98
C ILE A 57 7.50 -6.07 -3.84
N ILE A 58 8.68 -5.71 -3.34
CA ILE A 58 9.99 -6.00 -3.93
C ILE A 58 10.90 -6.74 -2.97
#